data_AF-A0A2E7J7B8-F1
#
_entry.id   AF-A0A2E7J7B8-F1
#
_cell.length_a   1.000
_cell.length_b   1.000
_cell.length_c   1.000
_cell.angle_alpha   90.00
_cell.angle_beta   90.00
_cell.angle_gamma   90.00
#
_symmetry.space_group_name_H-M   'P 1'
#
loop_
_entity.id
_entity.type
_entity.pdbx_description
1 polymer ?
#
loop_
_entity_poly.entity_id
_entity_poly.type
_entity_poly.pdbx_seq_one_letter_code
_entity_poly.pdbx_strand_id
1 'polypeptide(L)'
;MDYKFLSVDLSAATFEGLSLSHHRKIALLGTITIWLGVGYAFYLAALRLDALGWAEDVASVFLIGALIHYIAGGQFIMYGAAQMLARVTPLGVLYRQDKAVLERAKRELLSIAREVQFRDYLEYGKINPAIRSRSSLVVMAHQKKGDLNQWIGSARNLKQLANLVYQIYLVEQILAQDFESELQPS
;
A
#
# COMPACT_ATOMS: atom_id res chain seq x y z
N MET A 1 29.65 4.46 -24.15
CA MET A 1 29.11 3.66 -23.02
C MET A 1 27.81 3.06 -23.52
N ASP A 2 27.60 1.76 -23.36
CA ASP A 2 26.28 1.15 -23.62
C ASP A 2 25.35 1.57 -22.50
N TYR A 3 24.52 2.58 -22.75
CA TYR A 3 23.49 2.99 -21.80
C TYR A 3 22.36 1.98 -21.84
N LYS A 4 22.27 1.14 -20.81
CA LYS A 4 21.09 0.28 -20.60
C LYS A 4 20.01 1.11 -19.91
N PHE A 5 19.11 1.68 -20.71
CA PHE A 5 17.93 2.38 -20.23
C PHE A 5 17.07 1.46 -19.35
N LEU A 6 16.53 2.00 -18.26
CA LEU A 6 15.62 1.27 -17.38
C LEU A 6 14.28 1.06 -18.07
N SER A 7 13.83 -0.19 -18.17
CA SER A 7 12.41 -0.47 -18.42
C SER A 7 11.64 -0.30 -17.12
N VAL A 8 11.07 0.90 -16.91
CA VAL A 8 10.31 1.22 -15.69
C VAL A 8 8.82 1.32 -16.01
N ASP A 9 7.98 0.57 -15.31
CA ASP A 9 6.57 0.91 -15.20
C ASP A 9 6.40 2.17 -14.32
N LEU A 10 6.24 3.33 -14.96
CA LEU A 10 6.14 4.63 -14.29
C LEU A 10 5.00 4.69 -13.27
N SER A 11 3.91 3.96 -13.53
CA SER A 11 2.76 3.88 -12.61
C SER A 11 3.15 3.27 -11.26
N ALA A 12 4.06 2.29 -11.29
CA ALA A 12 4.58 1.61 -10.11
C ALA A 12 5.59 2.48 -9.34
N ALA A 13 6.47 3.20 -10.05
CA ALA A 13 7.45 4.10 -9.43
C ALA A 13 6.83 5.36 -8.82
N THR A 14 5.70 5.82 -9.35
CA THR A 14 4.97 7.00 -8.86
C THR A 14 3.87 6.69 -7.86
N PHE A 15 3.63 5.40 -7.57
CA PHE A 15 2.49 4.93 -6.76
C PHE A 15 1.14 5.42 -7.29
N GLU A 16 0.97 5.36 -8.61
CA GLU A 16 -0.29 5.73 -9.24
C GLU A 16 -1.45 4.87 -8.70
N GLY A 17 -2.59 5.51 -8.41
CA GLY A 17 -3.76 4.86 -7.83
C GLY A 17 -3.75 4.79 -6.29
N LEU A 18 -2.71 5.29 -5.61
CA LEU A 18 -2.71 5.40 -4.15
C LEU A 18 -3.69 6.48 -3.67
N SER A 19 -4.47 6.16 -2.64
CA SER A 19 -5.52 7.05 -2.17
C SER A 19 -4.99 8.36 -1.60
N LEU A 20 -5.61 9.46 -2.04
CA LEU A 20 -5.33 10.80 -1.50
C LEU A 20 -5.87 10.98 -0.08
N SER A 21 -5.31 11.95 0.64
CA SER A 21 -5.74 12.31 2.01
C SER A 21 -7.25 12.58 2.10
N HIS A 22 -7.85 13.23 1.09
CA HIS A 22 -9.29 13.49 1.08
C HIS A 22 -10.12 12.20 0.98
N HIS A 23 -9.76 11.26 0.11
CA HIS A 23 -10.42 9.95 0.00
C HIS A 23 -10.35 9.18 1.33
N ARG A 24 -9.21 9.23 2.02
CA ARG A 24 -9.04 8.60 3.34
C ARG A 24 -9.95 9.22 4.40
N LYS A 25 -10.10 10.54 4.41
CA LYS A 25 -11.03 11.24 5.32
C LYS A 25 -12.49 10.86 5.04
N ILE A 26 -12.89 10.82 3.77
CA ILE A 26 -14.24 10.37 3.38
C ILE A 26 -14.48 8.93 3.82
N ALA A 27 -13.55 8.03 3.54
CA ALA A 27 -13.66 6.63 3.89
C ALA A 27 -13.72 6.42 5.42
N LEU A 28 -12.94 7.19 6.19
CA LEU A 28 -12.99 7.19 7.64
C LEU A 28 -14.36 7.65 8.15
N LEU A 29 -14.86 8.79 7.65
CA LEU A 29 -16.15 9.32 8.04
C LEU A 29 -17.29 8.35 7.70
N GLY A 30 -17.30 7.79 6.49
CA GLY A 30 -18.27 6.78 6.10
C GLY A 30 -18.21 5.54 7.00
N THR A 31 -17.01 5.10 7.39
CA THR A 31 -16.84 3.98 8.31
C THR A 31 -17.38 4.29 9.70
N ILE A 32 -17.11 5.49 10.24
CA ILE A 32 -17.66 5.94 11.54
C ILE A 32 -19.19 5.99 11.48
N THR A 33 -19.75 6.59 10.43
CA THR A 33 -21.21 6.69 10.26
C THR A 33 -21.87 5.32 10.20
N ILE A 34 -21.27 4.35 9.50
CA ILE A 34 -21.77 2.97 9.47
C ILE A 34 -21.76 2.36 10.87
N TRP A 35 -20.67 2.50 11.62
CA TRP A 35 -20.59 1.95 12.98
C TRP A 35 -21.58 2.59 13.95
N LEU A 36 -21.75 3.91 13.87
CA LEU A 36 -22.77 4.62 14.66
C LEU A 36 -24.18 4.16 14.29
N GLY A 37 -24.47 4.01 13.00
CA GLY A 37 -25.77 3.53 12.52
C GLY A 37 -26.07 2.09 12.96
N VAL A 38 -25.08 1.19 12.84
CA VAL A 38 -25.20 -0.20 13.29
C VAL A 38 -25.35 -0.28 14.80
N GLY A 39 -24.55 0.48 15.56
CA GLY A 39 -24.66 0.54 17.02
C GLY A 39 -26.03 1.06 17.48
N TYR A 40 -26.55 2.11 16.82
CA TYR A 40 -27.88 2.63 17.09
C TYR A 40 -28.99 1.62 16.75
N ALA A 41 -28.86 0.91 15.62
CA ALA A 41 -29.80 -0.15 15.26
C ALA A 41 -29.80 -1.29 16.28
N PHE A 42 -28.64 -1.72 16.77
CA PHE A 42 -28.54 -2.73 17.83
C PHE A 42 -29.11 -2.24 19.15
N TYR A 43 -28.90 -0.97 19.51
CA TYR A 43 -29.52 -0.38 20.68
C TYR A 43 -31.05 -0.42 20.60
N LEU A 44 -31.64 -0.02 19.46
CA LEU A 44 -33.09 -0.11 19.26
C LEU A 44 -33.61 -1.55 19.28
N ALA A 45 -32.86 -2.49 18.69
CA ALA A 45 -33.22 -3.91 18.73
C ALA A 45 -33.20 -4.45 20.16
N ALA A 46 -32.20 -4.09 20.96
CA ALA A 46 -32.10 -4.47 22.37
C ALA A 46 -33.30 -3.94 23.18
N LEU A 47 -33.66 -2.67 23.03
CA LEU A 47 -34.84 -2.10 23.68
C LEU A 47 -36.14 -2.82 23.29
N ARG A 48 -36.29 -3.22 22.03
CA ARG A 48 -37.47 -3.97 21.57
C ARG A 48 -37.51 -5.38 22.14
N LEU A 49 -36.37 -6.07 22.22
CA LEU A 49 -36.29 -7.40 22.81
C LEU A 49 -36.55 -7.38 24.31
N ASP A 50 -36.05 -6.35 25.00
CA ASP A 50 -36.31 -6.13 26.42
C ASP A 50 -37.79 -5.87 26.69
N ALA A 51 -38.42 -5.03 25.87
CA ALA A 51 -39.87 -4.78 25.94
C ALA A 51 -40.73 -6.04 25.69
N LEU A 52 -40.21 -7.02 24.95
CA LEU A 52 -40.86 -8.33 24.73
C LEU A 52 -40.52 -9.36 25.83
N GLY A 53 -39.63 -9.03 26.77
CA GLY A 53 -39.13 -9.95 27.79
C GLY A 53 -38.23 -11.06 27.24
N TRP A 54 -37.68 -10.91 26.03
CA TRP A 54 -36.88 -11.94 25.34
C TRP A 54 -35.37 -11.65 25.38
N ALA A 55 -34.96 -10.52 25.95
CA ALA A 55 -33.56 -10.09 25.91
C ALA A 55 -32.60 -11.15 26.51
N GLU A 56 -32.94 -11.71 27.67
CA GLU A 56 -32.13 -12.73 28.35
C GLU A 56 -32.06 -14.04 27.55
N ASP A 57 -33.19 -14.51 27.02
CA ASP A 57 -33.24 -15.75 26.23
C ASP A 57 -32.42 -15.63 24.94
N VAL A 58 -32.55 -14.51 24.22
CA VAL A 58 -31.80 -14.25 22.99
C VAL A 58 -30.30 -14.13 23.29
N ALA A 59 -29.92 -13.43 24.35
CA ALA A 59 -28.53 -13.32 24.77
C ALA A 59 -27.94 -14.68 25.15
N SER A 60 -28.69 -15.50 25.89
CA SER A 60 -28.28 -16.83 26.31
C SER A 60 -28.06 -17.77 25.13
N VAL A 61 -29.02 -17.82 24.19
CA VAL A 61 -28.90 -18.63 22.96
C VAL A 61 -27.69 -18.18 22.13
N PHE A 62 -27.48 -16.87 21.99
CA PHE A 62 -26.32 -16.35 21.27
C PHE A 62 -24.99 -16.75 21.93
N LEU A 63 -24.86 -16.58 23.25
CA LEU A 63 -23.64 -16.92 23.98
C LEU A 63 -23.34 -18.42 23.92
N ILE A 64 -24.36 -19.27 24.08
CA ILE A 64 -24.22 -20.73 23.97
C ILE A 64 -23.79 -21.10 22.55
N GLY A 65 -24.45 -20.54 21.53
CA GLY A 65 -24.08 -20.77 20.13
C GLY A 65 -22.65 -20.32 19.81
N ALA A 66 -22.24 -19.15 20.31
CA ALA A 66 -20.87 -18.64 20.15
C ALA A 66 -19.83 -19.53 20.84
N LEU A 67 -20.16 -20.06 22.02
CA LEU A 67 -19.31 -21.00 22.76
C LEU A 67 -19.17 -22.33 22.01
N ILE A 68 -20.27 -22.90 21.53
CA ILE A 68 -20.26 -24.13 20.72
C ILE A 68 -19.42 -23.93 19.46
N HIS A 69 -19.60 -22.80 18.77
CA HIS A 69 -18.81 -22.46 17.58
C HIS A 69 -17.31 -22.35 17.91
N TYR A 70 -16.96 -21.71 19.02
CA TYR A 70 -15.57 -21.60 19.46
C TYR A 70 -14.94 -22.96 19.76
N ILE A 71 -15.66 -23.83 20.49
CA ILE A 71 -15.18 -25.18 20.82
C ILE A 71 -15.02 -26.03 19.55
N ALA A 72 -15.99 -25.99 18.64
CA ALA A 72 -15.99 -26.81 17.43
C ALA A 72 -14.98 -26.32 16.36
N GLY A 73 -14.84 -25.01 16.20
CA GLY A 73 -14.04 -24.40 15.13
C GLY A 73 -12.69 -23.83 15.57
N GLY A 74 -12.43 -23.73 16.88
CA GLY A 74 -11.23 -23.08 17.44
C GLY A 74 -11.15 -21.57 17.18
N GLN A 75 -12.23 -20.96 16.68
CA GLN A 75 -12.27 -19.56 16.27
C GLN A 75 -13.45 -18.83 16.91
N PHE A 76 -13.19 -17.60 17.35
CA PHE A 76 -14.22 -16.76 17.95
C PHE A 76 -15.08 -16.11 16.87
N ILE A 77 -16.39 -16.37 16.86
CA ILE A 77 -17.30 -15.92 15.79
C ILE A 77 -17.26 -14.41 15.57
N MET A 78 -17.16 -13.63 16.66
CA MET A 78 -17.09 -12.17 16.58
C MET A 78 -15.79 -11.68 15.95
N TYR A 79 -14.69 -12.43 16.09
CA TYR A 79 -13.43 -12.09 15.42
C TYR A 79 -13.56 -12.25 13.90
N GLY A 80 -14.18 -13.35 13.44
CA GLY A 80 -14.48 -13.57 12.03
C GLY A 80 -15.40 -12.49 11.46
N ALA A 81 -16.48 -12.18 12.19
CA ALA A 81 -17.41 -11.12 11.81
C ALA A 81 -16.72 -9.75 11.74
N ALA A 82 -15.89 -9.41 12.73
CA ALA A 82 -15.13 -8.15 12.75
C ALA A 82 -14.16 -8.06 11.56
N GLN A 83 -13.44 -9.14 11.23
CA GLN A 83 -12.59 -9.16 10.05
C GLN A 83 -13.38 -8.98 8.75
N MET A 84 -14.52 -9.66 8.61
CA MET A 84 -15.35 -9.57 7.41
C MET A 84 -15.91 -8.15 7.26
N LEU A 85 -16.43 -7.57 8.34
CA LEU A 85 -16.91 -6.19 8.39
C LEU A 85 -15.80 -5.21 8.05
N ALA A 86 -14.62 -5.36 8.65
CA ALA A 86 -13.46 -4.53 8.38
C ALA A 86 -12.97 -4.60 6.93
N ARG A 87 -13.31 -5.66 6.17
CA ARG A 87 -13.00 -5.74 4.73
C ARG A 87 -13.98 -4.94 3.88
N VAL A 88 -15.25 -4.88 4.27
CA VAL A 88 -16.32 -4.27 3.47
C VAL A 88 -16.58 -2.80 3.81
N THR A 89 -16.08 -2.30 4.94
CA THR A 89 -16.17 -0.87 5.25
C THR A 89 -15.42 -0.03 4.20
N PRO A 90 -15.84 1.21 3.95
CA PRO A 90 -15.16 2.10 3.01
C PRO A 90 -13.66 2.22 3.28
N LEU A 91 -13.27 2.33 4.55
CA LEU A 91 -11.86 2.40 4.95
C LEU A 91 -11.12 1.08 4.67
N GLY A 92 -11.78 -0.06 4.91
CA GLY A 92 -11.24 -1.39 4.63
C GLY A 92 -11.00 -1.66 3.15
N VAL A 93 -11.94 -1.23 2.30
CA VAL A 93 -11.79 -1.31 0.85
C VAL A 93 -10.62 -0.45 0.38
N LEU A 94 -10.56 0.81 0.83
CA LEU A 94 -9.50 1.74 0.47
C LEU A 94 -8.12 1.23 0.90
N TYR A 95 -8.01 0.70 2.11
CA TYR A 95 -6.76 0.13 2.61
C TYR A 95 -6.27 -1.04 1.77
N ARG A 96 -7.17 -1.93 1.31
CA ARG A 96 -6.79 -3.06 0.46
C ARG A 96 -6.34 -2.61 -0.93
N GLN A 97 -6.99 -1.62 -1.50
CA GLN A 97 -6.58 -1.02 -2.78
C GLN A 97 -5.19 -0.40 -2.66
N ASP A 98 -4.96 0.45 -1.66
CA ASP A 98 -3.65 1.06 -1.40
C ASP A 98 -2.56 0.00 -1.18
N LYS A 99 -2.87 -1.07 -0.43
CA LYS A 99 -1.94 -2.18 -0.22
C LYS A 99 -1.58 -2.87 -1.53
N ALA A 100 -2.55 -3.12 -2.42
CA ALA A 100 -2.29 -3.74 -3.71
C ALA A 100 -1.38 -2.88 -4.61
N VAL A 101 -1.59 -1.56 -4.62
CA VAL A 101 -0.72 -0.59 -5.32
C VAL A 101 0.71 -0.65 -4.77
N LEU A 102 0.86 -0.62 -3.45
CA LEU A 102 2.18 -0.71 -2.80
C LEU A 102 2.90 -2.03 -3.07
N GLU A 103 2.19 -3.17 -3.06
CA GLU A 103 2.78 -4.48 -3.39
C GLU A 103 3.15 -4.60 -4.86
N ARG A 104 2.38 -3.99 -5.78
CA ARG A 104 2.77 -3.88 -7.19
C ARG A 104 4.05 -3.05 -7.34
N ALA A 105 4.08 -1.86 -6.74
CA ALA A 105 5.26 -0.99 -6.75
C ALA A 105 6.49 -1.69 -6.18
N LYS A 106 6.35 -2.40 -5.05
CA LYS A 106 7.42 -3.17 -4.43
C LYS A 106 7.97 -4.24 -5.37
N ARG A 107 7.11 -5.01 -6.03
CA ARG A 107 7.53 -6.06 -6.97
C ARG A 107 8.29 -5.49 -8.16
N GLU A 108 7.80 -4.41 -8.75
CA GLU A 108 8.43 -3.75 -9.89
C GLU A 108 9.83 -3.22 -9.53
N LEU A 109 9.91 -2.42 -8.45
CA LEU A 109 11.17 -1.81 -8.02
C LEU A 109 12.21 -2.85 -7.62
N LEU A 110 11.77 -4.00 -7.07
CA LEU A 110 12.65 -5.13 -6.79
C LEU A 110 13.10 -5.86 -8.05
N SER A 111 12.28 -5.93 -9.10
CA SER A 111 12.71 -6.49 -10.39
C SER A 111 13.83 -5.65 -10.99
N ILE A 112 13.61 -4.33 -11.05
CA ILE A 112 14.61 -3.36 -11.52
C ILE A 112 15.91 -3.51 -10.71
N ALA A 113 15.81 -3.56 -9.38
CA ALA A 113 16.98 -3.69 -8.52
C ALA A 113 17.73 -5.03 -8.65
N ARG A 114 17.16 -6.05 -9.31
CA ARG A 114 17.86 -7.30 -9.64
C ARG A 114 18.53 -7.23 -11.00
N GLU A 115 17.96 -6.47 -11.93
CA GLU A 115 18.44 -6.36 -13.30
C GLU A 115 19.59 -5.38 -13.47
N VAL A 116 19.68 -4.37 -12.59
CA VAL A 116 20.69 -3.31 -12.65
C VAL A 116 21.32 -3.04 -11.29
N GLN A 117 22.56 -2.52 -11.29
CA GLN A 117 23.18 -1.97 -10.10
C GLN A 117 22.98 -0.45 -10.08
N PHE A 118 22.26 0.08 -9.09
CA PHE A 118 21.95 1.52 -9.04
C PHE A 118 23.19 2.40 -8.95
N ARG A 119 24.31 1.85 -8.48
CA ARG A 119 25.60 2.53 -8.44
C ARG A 119 26.11 2.95 -9.82
N ASP A 120 25.76 2.20 -10.86
CA ASP A 120 26.22 2.46 -12.23
C ASP A 120 25.64 3.79 -12.76
N TYR A 121 24.50 4.21 -12.21
CA TYR A 121 23.83 5.47 -12.52
C TYR A 121 24.35 6.68 -11.72
N LEU A 122 25.39 6.55 -10.91
CA LEU A 122 25.96 7.69 -10.17
C LEU A 122 26.48 8.81 -11.08
N GLU A 123 26.83 8.48 -12.33
CA GLU A 123 27.24 9.46 -13.33
C GLU A 123 26.10 10.38 -13.75
N TYR A 124 24.86 9.88 -13.79
CA TYR A 124 23.66 10.68 -14.04
C TYR A 124 23.46 11.76 -12.97
N GLY A 125 24.11 11.60 -11.81
CA GLY A 125 24.20 12.64 -10.78
C GLY A 125 24.82 13.96 -11.24
N LYS A 126 25.52 14.00 -12.38
CA LYS A 126 25.99 15.25 -13.01
C LYS A 126 24.84 16.06 -13.62
N ILE A 127 23.80 15.37 -14.13
CA ILE A 127 22.60 15.96 -14.72
C ILE A 127 21.55 16.19 -13.63
N ASN A 128 21.33 15.19 -12.77
CA ASN A 128 20.38 15.26 -11.67
C ASN A 128 21.04 14.93 -10.32
N PRO A 129 21.44 15.95 -9.52
CA PRO A 129 22.10 15.77 -8.23
C PRO A 129 21.29 14.94 -7.21
N ALA A 130 19.97 14.81 -7.38
CA ALA A 130 19.13 14.01 -6.49
C ALA A 130 19.51 12.52 -6.48
N ILE A 131 20.11 12.01 -7.57
CA ILE A 131 20.64 10.64 -7.66
C ILE A 131 21.81 10.43 -6.68
N ARG A 132 22.56 11.49 -6.34
CA ARG A 132 23.65 11.47 -5.36
C ARG A 132 23.21 11.86 -3.95
N SER A 133 21.91 12.06 -3.72
CA SER A 133 21.40 12.40 -2.40
C SER A 133 21.72 11.30 -1.38
N ARG A 134 21.82 11.68 -0.10
CA ARG A 134 22.05 10.73 1.00
C ARG A 134 21.05 9.56 0.98
N SER A 135 19.78 9.85 0.70
CA SER A 135 18.73 8.84 0.60
C SER A 135 19.00 7.83 -0.52
N SER A 136 19.38 8.31 -1.70
CA SER A 136 19.75 7.45 -2.83
C SER A 136 20.96 6.58 -2.54
N LEU A 137 21.99 7.12 -1.88
CA LEU A 137 23.17 6.37 -1.47
C LEU A 137 22.84 5.27 -0.45
N VAL A 138 21.88 5.51 0.46
CA VAL A 138 21.40 4.48 1.40
C VAL A 138 20.73 3.33 0.63
N VAL A 139 19.90 3.61 -0.37
CA VAL A 139 19.28 2.59 -1.23
C VAL A 139 20.36 1.74 -1.91
N MET A 140 21.36 2.38 -2.52
CA MET A 140 22.49 1.70 -3.17
C MET A 140 23.29 0.82 -2.20
N ALA A 141 23.47 1.29 -0.95
CA ALA A 141 24.17 0.52 0.08
C ALA A 141 23.41 -0.76 0.46
N HIS A 142 22.07 -0.68 0.59
CA HIS A 142 21.23 -1.85 0.89
C HIS A 142 21.11 -2.82 -0.30
N GLN A 143 21.10 -2.29 -1.54
CA GLN A 143 21.21 -3.14 -2.73
C GLN A 143 22.53 -3.92 -2.71
N LYS A 144 23.66 -3.23 -2.47
CA LYS A 144 24.99 -3.87 -2.40
C LYS A 144 25.09 -4.92 -1.29
N LYS A 145 24.42 -4.71 -0.16
CA LYS A 145 24.38 -5.67 0.96
C LYS A 145 23.48 -6.88 0.69
N GLY A 146 22.60 -6.81 -0.32
CA GLY A 146 21.63 -7.87 -0.62
C GLY A 146 20.41 -7.90 0.31
N ASP A 147 20.24 -6.89 1.18
CA ASP A 147 19.14 -6.82 2.16
C ASP A 147 17.99 -5.88 1.71
N LEU A 148 18.03 -5.40 0.46
CA LEU A 148 17.09 -4.41 -0.07
C LEU A 148 15.60 -4.80 0.12
N ASN A 149 15.22 -6.06 -0.13
CA ASN A 149 13.84 -6.53 0.03
C ASN A 149 13.33 -6.41 1.47
N GLN A 150 14.18 -6.75 2.45
CA GLN A 150 13.85 -6.60 3.86
C GLN A 150 13.81 -5.12 4.25
N TRP A 151 14.77 -4.34 3.76
CA TRP A 151 14.89 -2.92 4.07
C TRP A 151 13.70 -2.09 3.57
N ILE A 152 13.18 -2.36 2.36
CA ILE A 152 11.99 -1.69 1.83
C ILE A 152 10.67 -2.16 2.47
N GLY A 153 10.73 -2.99 3.53
CA GLY A 153 9.57 -3.38 4.31
C GLY A 153 8.82 -2.19 4.95
N SER A 154 9.48 -1.04 5.10
CA SER A 154 8.82 0.20 5.52
C SER A 154 8.44 1.08 4.33
N ALA A 155 7.27 1.73 4.40
CA ALA A 155 6.79 2.64 3.35
C ALA A 155 7.75 3.79 3.06
N ARG A 156 8.47 4.27 4.08
CA ARG A 156 9.50 5.32 3.92
C ARG A 156 10.65 4.84 3.03
N ASN A 157 11.15 3.63 3.28
CA ASN A 157 12.28 3.07 2.55
C ASN A 157 11.87 2.70 1.12
N LEU A 158 10.66 2.15 0.94
CA LEU A 158 10.08 1.92 -0.38
C LEU A 158 9.98 3.22 -1.20
N LYS A 159 9.53 4.31 -0.58
CA LYS A 159 9.49 5.64 -1.24
C LYS A 159 10.88 6.13 -1.64
N GLN A 160 11.92 5.87 -0.84
CA GLN A 160 13.28 6.25 -1.19
C GLN A 160 13.79 5.49 -2.42
N LEU A 161 13.55 4.18 -2.49
CA LEU A 161 13.87 3.38 -3.68
C LEU A 161 13.10 3.87 -4.90
N ALA A 162 11.79 4.06 -4.77
CA ALA A 162 10.93 4.57 -5.85
C ALA A 162 11.42 5.93 -6.38
N ASN A 163 11.78 6.85 -5.47
CA ASN A 163 12.31 8.14 -5.86
C ASN A 163 13.65 8.00 -6.62
N LEU A 164 14.58 7.15 -6.16
CA LEU A 164 15.83 6.94 -6.87
C LEU A 164 15.58 6.43 -8.31
N VAL A 165 14.74 5.41 -8.47
CA VAL A 165 14.38 4.87 -9.80
C VAL A 165 13.76 5.96 -10.68
N TYR A 166 12.85 6.77 -10.13
CA TYR A 166 12.24 7.87 -10.86
C TYR A 166 13.26 8.95 -11.28
N GLN A 167 14.20 9.33 -10.40
CA GLN A 167 15.23 10.32 -10.75
C GLN A 167 16.17 9.81 -11.84
N ILE A 168 16.50 8.51 -11.84
CA ILE A 168 17.28 7.88 -12.92
C ILE A 168 16.50 7.93 -14.23
N TYR A 169 15.23 7.50 -14.21
CA TYR A 169 14.34 7.53 -15.37
C TYR A 169 14.21 8.93 -15.99
N LEU A 170 14.11 9.99 -15.17
CA LEU A 170 14.05 11.37 -15.69
C LEU A 170 15.31 11.76 -16.48
N VAL A 171 16.49 11.36 -16.01
CA VAL A 171 17.74 11.63 -16.74
C VAL A 171 17.79 10.85 -18.05
N GLU A 172 17.35 9.59 -18.02
CA GLU A 172 17.26 8.75 -19.21
C GLU A 172 16.36 9.33 -20.29
N GLN A 173 15.22 9.90 -19.91
CA GLN A 173 14.31 10.59 -20.83
C GLN A 173 14.95 11.83 -21.45
N ILE A 174 15.68 12.63 -20.67
CA ILE A 174 16.41 13.80 -21.19
C ILE A 174 17.47 13.34 -22.21
N LEU A 175 18.27 12.34 -21.85
CA LEU A 175 19.29 11.80 -22.75
C LEU A 175 18.68 11.25 -24.04
N ALA A 176 17.57 10.51 -23.96
CA ALA A 176 16.88 9.98 -25.14
C ALA A 176 16.38 11.09 -26.07
N GLN A 177 15.83 12.18 -25.53
CA GLN A 177 15.39 13.35 -26.31
C GLN A 177 16.56 14.06 -26.99
N ASP A 178 17.69 14.22 -26.29
CA ASP A 178 18.89 14.82 -26.86
C ASP A 178 19.40 13.99 -28.05
N PHE A 179 19.45 12.65 -27.92
CA PHE A 179 19.84 11.74 -29.01
C PHE A 179 18.89 11.81 -30.23
N GLU A 180 17.58 11.92 -30.02
CA GLU A 180 16.62 12.07 -31.12
C GLU A 180 16.74 13.43 -31.82
N SER A 181 17.07 14.49 -31.08
CA SER A 181 17.26 15.84 -31.63
C SER A 181 18.54 15.96 -32.47
N GLU A 182 19.61 15.23 -32.13
CA GLU A 182 20.85 15.18 -32.93
C GLU A 182 20.68 14.40 -34.25
N LEU A 183 19.70 13.50 -34.34
CA LEU A 183 19.40 12.70 -35.54
C LEU A 183 18.49 13.40 -36.56
N GLN A 184 17.89 14.54 -36.23
CA GLN A 184 17.13 15.38 -37.16
C GLN A 184 17.85 16.73 -37.37
N PRO A 185 18.79 16.83 -38.33
CA PRO A 185 19.37 18.12 -38.67
C PRO A 185 18.33 18.98 -39.41
N SER A 186 18.10 20.19 -38.91
CA SER A 186 17.45 21.29 -39.64
C SER A 186 18.33 21.81 -40.77
#